data_AF-A0A2N1PFE2-F1
#
_entry.id   AF-A0A2N1PFE2-F1
#
_cell.length_a   1.000
_cell.length_b   1.000
_cell.length_c   1.000
_cell.angle_alpha   90.00
_cell.angle_beta   90.00
_cell.angle_gamma   90.00
#
_symmetry.space_group_name_H-M   'P 1'
#
loop_
_entity.id
_entity.type
_entity.pdbx_description
1 polymer ?
#
loop_
_entity_poly.entity_id
_entity_poly.type
_entity_poly.pdbx_seq_one_letter_code
_entity_poly.pdbx_strand_id
1 'polypeptide(L)'
;MNENKKLVETITARDVDFAQWYTDLCLKAELMDYSDAKGFIIYRPYGYAIWENIQKYLDNRFKETGHENVYMPMVITESLFQKEKDHVDGFAPETAFMTTSSGDEGERLIIRPTSEVLFCQHYAKIVSSYRDLPKKYNQWCSVVRWEKTTRPFLRGKEFLWQEGHTIHQTELEARTETLDMLSIYNQLGKDLLAIPFVTGRKTEKEKFAGAVETYAIEALMHDGKALQSGTSHYFGSGFAEAFDIKYQDKDNLVKHVFQTSWGVSTRLIGAVIMVHGDDEGLVLPPFVAPTQIVIIPIQSQKPEVMAASTELYNSLKQAGFRVKLDDSNRTPGWKFAEYEMKGVPVRIEIGPRDLANGVVTITTRHNRAKALVSKIDVLTSMPSILQNMHDDLYQKALNHVQSNTFTATTYDAFKDQIEKGGYIKMSISGEAAELIIKADVQATARVILDEPLVTELCPVTGEKATQTILFARAY
;
A
#
# COMPACT_ATOMS: atom_id res chain seq x y z
N MET A 1 -6.16 -20.69 -32.52
CA MET A 1 -5.26 -21.51 -31.67
C MET A 1 -5.66 -21.21 -30.23
N ASN A 2 -5.98 -22.25 -29.44
CA ASN A 2 -6.62 -22.19 -28.12
C ASN A 2 -6.26 -20.96 -27.26
N GLU A 3 -7.22 -20.04 -27.08
CA GLU A 3 -7.05 -18.81 -26.30
C GLU A 3 -7.14 -19.00 -24.77
N ASN A 4 -7.38 -20.21 -24.26
CA ASN A 4 -7.50 -20.47 -22.82
C ASN A 4 -6.79 -21.75 -22.40
N LYS A 5 -5.46 -21.83 -22.58
CA LYS A 5 -4.66 -22.87 -21.93
C LYS A 5 -3.77 -22.22 -20.88
N LYS A 6 -4.21 -22.31 -19.62
CA LYS A 6 -3.44 -21.92 -18.44
C LYS A 6 -2.02 -22.50 -18.51
N LEU A 7 -1.00 -21.65 -18.42
CA LEU A 7 0.40 -22.05 -18.59
C LEU A 7 1.00 -22.55 -17.27
N VAL A 8 0.46 -22.09 -16.14
CA VAL A 8 0.88 -22.50 -14.80
C VAL A 8 -0.24 -23.23 -14.05
N GLU A 9 -0.08 -24.54 -13.86
CA GLU A 9 -1.05 -25.37 -13.11
C GLU A 9 -0.95 -25.20 -11.58
N THR A 10 0.07 -24.52 -11.07
CA THR A 10 0.41 -24.49 -9.64
C THR A 10 -0.25 -23.38 -8.83
N ILE A 11 -1.02 -22.50 -9.47
CA ILE A 11 -1.81 -21.44 -8.82
C ILE A 11 -3.28 -21.59 -9.18
N THR A 12 -4.19 -21.36 -8.24
CA THR A 12 -5.64 -21.39 -8.50
C THR A 12 -6.04 -20.22 -9.42
N ALA A 13 -7.03 -20.38 -10.30
CA ALA A 13 -7.47 -19.26 -11.16
C ALA A 13 -8.31 -18.26 -10.35
N ARG A 14 -8.21 -16.96 -10.65
CA ARG A 14 -8.91 -15.90 -9.89
C ARG A 14 -10.43 -16.08 -9.86
N ASP A 15 -11.01 -16.49 -10.99
CA ASP A 15 -12.46 -16.68 -11.13
C ASP A 15 -13.00 -17.95 -10.44
N VAL A 16 -12.10 -18.83 -9.98
CA VAL A 16 -12.46 -20.06 -9.25
C VAL A 16 -12.43 -19.83 -7.74
N ASP A 17 -11.29 -19.34 -7.22
CA ASP A 17 -11.13 -18.98 -5.82
C ASP A 17 -10.05 -17.89 -5.70
N PHE A 18 -10.50 -16.64 -5.59
CA PHE A 18 -9.60 -15.49 -5.46
C PHE A 18 -8.76 -15.52 -4.18
N ALA A 19 -9.30 -16.07 -3.09
CA ALA A 19 -8.57 -16.16 -1.83
C ALA A 19 -7.42 -17.17 -1.91
N GLN A 20 -7.68 -18.31 -2.54
CA GLN A 20 -6.66 -19.31 -2.81
C GLN A 20 -5.64 -18.82 -3.85
N TRP A 21 -6.07 -18.19 -4.94
CA TRP A 21 -5.17 -17.57 -5.93
C TRP A 21 -4.18 -16.61 -5.26
N TYR A 22 -4.68 -15.70 -4.41
CA TYR A 22 -3.85 -14.73 -3.71
C TYR A 22 -2.79 -15.41 -2.84
N THR A 23 -3.21 -16.44 -2.10
CA THR A 23 -2.33 -17.17 -1.18
C THR A 23 -1.29 -18.00 -1.92
N ASP A 24 -1.72 -18.71 -2.97
CA ASP A 24 -0.83 -19.46 -3.85
C ASP A 24 0.24 -18.53 -4.42
N LEU A 25 -0.15 -17.36 -4.92
CA LEU A 25 0.74 -16.41 -5.54
C LEU A 25 1.75 -15.81 -4.54
N CYS A 26 1.33 -15.46 -3.32
CA CYS A 26 2.24 -15.04 -2.25
C CYS A 26 3.35 -16.08 -1.94
N LEU A 27 2.97 -17.36 -1.89
CA LEU A 27 3.89 -18.46 -1.57
C LEU A 27 4.78 -18.84 -2.77
N LYS A 28 4.18 -19.06 -3.95
CA LYS A 28 4.85 -19.54 -5.16
C LYS A 28 5.82 -18.50 -5.73
N ALA A 29 5.51 -17.22 -5.60
CA ALA A 29 6.44 -16.15 -5.97
C ALA A 29 7.50 -15.86 -4.89
N GLU A 30 7.51 -16.63 -3.79
CA GLU A 30 8.47 -16.50 -2.70
C GLU A 30 8.47 -15.11 -2.04
N LEU A 31 7.29 -14.48 -1.92
CA LEU A 31 7.13 -13.20 -1.25
C LEU A 31 7.14 -13.34 0.27
N MET A 32 6.50 -14.39 0.77
CA MET A 32 6.40 -14.70 2.19
C MET A 32 6.34 -16.21 2.42
N ASP A 33 6.47 -16.59 3.68
CA ASP A 33 6.11 -17.93 4.17
C ASP A 33 5.31 -17.80 5.47
N TYR A 34 4.59 -18.84 5.85
CA TYR A 34 3.90 -18.87 7.13
C TYR A 34 4.87 -19.14 8.28
N SER A 35 4.70 -18.41 9.38
CA SER A 35 5.33 -18.74 10.65
C SER A 35 4.51 -19.80 11.38
N ASP A 36 5.16 -20.57 12.25
CA ASP A 36 4.47 -21.44 13.22
C ASP A 36 3.53 -20.64 14.15
N ALA A 37 3.82 -19.35 14.36
CA ALA A 37 2.93 -18.44 15.06
C ALA A 37 1.77 -18.00 14.15
N LYS A 38 0.56 -18.52 14.41
CA LYS A 38 -0.64 -18.19 13.62
C LYS A 38 -0.88 -16.68 13.54
N GLY A 39 -0.94 -16.17 12.30
CA GLY A 39 -1.17 -14.77 11.99
C GLY A 39 0.10 -13.95 11.77
N PHE A 40 1.27 -14.57 11.94
CA PHE A 40 2.58 -14.00 11.62
C PHE A 40 3.12 -14.63 10.34
N ILE A 41 3.89 -13.85 9.58
CA ILE A 41 4.48 -14.28 8.32
C ILE A 41 5.98 -14.00 8.33
N ILE A 42 6.74 -14.82 7.62
CA ILE A 42 8.14 -14.56 7.32
C ILE A 42 8.17 -13.74 6.02
N TYR A 43 8.70 -12.52 6.08
CA TYR A 43 8.98 -11.74 4.87
C TYR A 43 10.20 -12.36 4.18
N ARG A 44 9.98 -13.03 3.05
CA ARG A 44 11.08 -13.60 2.26
C ARG A 44 11.76 -12.47 1.45
N PRO A 45 13.02 -12.66 1.00
CA PRO A 45 13.78 -11.59 0.35
C PRO A 45 13.07 -10.91 -0.80
N TYR A 46 12.30 -11.65 -1.61
CA TYR A 46 11.60 -11.07 -2.76
C TYR A 46 10.46 -10.13 -2.33
N GLY A 47 9.67 -10.51 -1.33
CA GLY A 47 8.61 -9.67 -0.77
C GLY A 47 9.16 -8.50 0.04
N TYR A 48 10.20 -8.73 0.84
CA TYR A 48 10.85 -7.67 1.61
C TYR A 48 11.50 -6.62 0.70
N ALA A 49 12.10 -7.01 -0.42
CA ALA A 49 12.67 -6.06 -1.39
C ALA A 49 11.61 -5.14 -2.04
N ILE A 50 10.36 -5.59 -2.18
CA ILE A 50 9.25 -4.71 -2.60
C ILE A 50 9.01 -3.65 -1.52
N TRP A 51 8.99 -4.05 -0.24
CA TRP A 51 8.85 -3.13 0.88
C TRP A 51 10.00 -2.13 0.95
N GLU A 52 11.24 -2.57 0.77
CA GLU A 52 12.42 -1.69 0.74
C GLU A 52 12.32 -0.63 -0.36
N ASN A 53 11.78 -0.98 -1.53
CA ASN A 53 11.58 -0.02 -2.63
C ASN A 53 10.48 1.00 -2.30
N ILE A 54 9.37 0.56 -1.68
CA ILE A 54 8.32 1.46 -1.18
C ILE A 54 8.87 2.39 -0.11
N GLN A 55 9.60 1.82 0.87
CA GLN A 55 10.25 2.56 1.94
C GLN A 55 11.20 3.62 1.38
N LYS A 56 12.08 3.25 0.46
CA LYS A 56 13.04 4.17 -0.15
C LYS A 56 12.35 5.34 -0.88
N TYR A 57 11.28 5.06 -1.64
CA TYR A 57 10.52 6.13 -2.30
C TYR A 57 9.94 7.08 -1.27
N LEU A 58 9.17 6.55 -0.32
CA LEU A 58 8.46 7.37 0.67
C LEU A 58 9.42 8.14 1.59
N ASP A 59 10.47 7.49 2.08
CA ASP A 59 11.47 8.11 2.97
C ASP A 59 12.15 9.32 2.30
N ASN A 60 12.43 9.24 0.99
CA ASN A 60 12.93 10.37 0.22
C ASN A 60 11.88 11.51 0.14
N ARG A 61 10.62 11.19 -0.17
CA ARG A 61 9.54 12.19 -0.26
C ARG A 61 9.25 12.88 1.08
N PHE A 62 9.35 12.15 2.20
CA PHE A 62 9.20 12.73 3.53
C PHE A 62 10.36 13.67 3.86
N LYS A 63 11.60 13.29 3.52
CA LYS A 63 12.77 14.16 3.69
C LYS A 63 12.70 15.43 2.85
N GLU A 64 12.18 15.36 1.63
CA GLU A 64 11.92 16.52 0.77
C GLU A 64 10.96 17.54 1.42
N THR A 65 10.10 17.09 2.32
CA THR A 65 9.11 17.93 3.04
C THR A 65 9.53 18.26 4.49
N GLY A 66 10.79 17.98 4.84
CA GLY A 66 11.39 18.35 6.12
C GLY A 66 11.12 17.37 7.27
N HIS A 67 10.70 16.15 6.98
CA HIS A 67 10.51 15.11 7.99
C HIS A 67 11.83 14.49 8.43
N GLU A 68 11.91 14.15 9.71
CA GLU A 68 13.06 13.48 10.32
C GLU A 68 12.64 12.10 10.85
N ASN A 69 13.48 11.08 10.60
CA ASN A 69 13.23 9.76 11.14
C ASN A 69 13.61 9.68 12.62
N VAL A 70 12.71 9.12 13.42
CA VAL A 70 12.90 8.77 14.83
C VAL A 70 12.57 7.29 15.03
N TYR A 71 12.89 6.73 16.19
CA TYR A 71 12.48 5.37 16.54
C TYR A 71 11.97 5.33 17.98
N MET A 72 10.66 5.15 18.14
CA MET A 72 10.03 4.94 19.44
C MET A 72 10.18 3.48 19.89
N PRO A 73 10.23 3.22 21.22
CA PRO A 73 10.25 1.86 21.75
C PRO A 73 9.07 1.02 21.25
N MET A 74 9.28 -0.30 21.16
CA MET A 74 8.23 -1.26 20.79
C MET A 74 7.13 -1.39 21.86
N VAL A 75 7.43 -1.03 23.10
CA VAL A 75 6.55 -1.24 24.25
C VAL A 75 5.97 0.07 24.77
N ILE A 76 4.73 -0.01 25.22
CA ILE A 76 3.96 1.06 25.86
C ILE A 76 3.61 0.58 27.27
N THR A 77 3.74 1.43 28.28
CA THR A 77 3.29 1.08 29.63
C THR A 77 1.75 1.09 29.71
N GLU A 78 1.16 0.23 30.53
CA GLU A 78 -0.29 0.12 30.65
C GLU A 78 -0.96 1.44 31.06
N SER A 79 -0.36 2.21 31.99
CA SER A 79 -0.87 3.53 32.38
C SER A 79 -0.84 4.54 31.24
N LEU A 80 0.20 4.50 30.40
CA LEU A 80 0.32 5.40 29.25
C LEU A 80 -0.71 5.05 28.18
N PHE A 81 -0.95 3.75 27.95
CA PHE A 81 -1.97 3.26 27.04
C PHE A 81 -3.39 3.56 27.54
N GLN A 82 -3.62 3.48 28.86
CA GLN A 82 -4.94 3.78 29.43
C GLN A 82 -5.34 5.25 29.22
N LYS A 83 -4.38 6.20 29.24
CA LYS A 83 -4.66 7.61 28.92
C LYS A 83 -5.25 7.82 27.53
N GLU A 84 -4.83 7.03 26.54
CA GLU A 84 -5.40 7.08 25.20
C GLU A 84 -6.81 6.51 25.16
N LYS A 85 -7.05 5.39 25.84
CA LYS A 85 -8.38 4.78 25.93
C LYS A 85 -9.40 5.69 26.61
N ASP A 86 -8.99 6.43 27.64
CA ASP A 86 -9.85 7.39 28.34
C ASP A 86 -10.18 8.62 27.47
N HIS A 87 -9.36 8.90 26.45
CA HIS A 87 -9.53 10.03 25.54
C HIS A 87 -10.21 9.66 24.21
N VAL A 88 -10.06 8.41 23.77
CA VAL A 88 -10.54 7.95 22.47
C VAL A 88 -11.63 6.88 22.68
N ASP A 89 -12.88 7.33 22.66
CA ASP A 89 -14.05 6.47 22.71
C ASP A 89 -14.02 5.41 21.59
N GLY A 90 -14.08 4.13 21.98
CA GLY A 90 -14.02 3.00 21.04
C GLY A 90 -12.60 2.53 20.69
N PHE A 91 -11.56 3.09 21.29
CA PHE A 91 -10.18 2.59 21.13
C PHE A 91 -9.96 1.31 21.94
N ALA A 92 -10.17 0.18 21.27
CA ALA A 92 -9.75 -1.12 21.76
C ALA A 92 -9.05 -1.87 20.62
N PRO A 93 -7.84 -1.45 20.20
CA PRO A 93 -7.06 -2.31 19.33
C PRO A 93 -6.89 -3.65 20.05
N GLU A 94 -6.99 -4.74 19.31
CA GLU A 94 -6.72 -6.06 19.86
C GLU A 94 -5.23 -6.07 20.24
N THR A 95 -4.86 -5.79 21.49
CA THR A 95 -3.46 -5.59 21.90
C THR A 95 -2.83 -6.87 22.45
N ALA A 96 -1.50 -6.94 22.33
CA ALA A 96 -0.71 -8.00 22.94
C ALA A 96 0.01 -7.46 24.19
N PHE A 97 -0.16 -8.17 25.31
CA PHE A 97 0.53 -7.86 26.56
C PHE A 97 1.81 -8.68 26.68
N MET A 98 2.86 -8.08 27.22
CA MET A 98 4.11 -8.75 27.54
C MET A 98 4.15 -9.12 29.03
N THR A 99 4.58 -10.33 29.33
CA THR A 99 4.86 -10.82 30.68
C THR A 99 6.33 -11.22 30.77
N THR A 100 7.04 -10.82 31.82
CA THR A 100 8.45 -11.16 32.03
C THR A 100 8.59 -12.47 32.80
N SER A 101 9.69 -13.20 32.57
CA SER A 101 9.99 -14.46 33.28
C SER A 101 10.62 -14.25 34.65
N SER A 102 10.97 -13.01 35.02
CA SER A 102 11.68 -12.66 36.25
C SER A 102 10.77 -12.59 37.48
N GLY A 103 9.45 -12.69 37.32
CA GLY A 103 8.49 -12.51 38.42
C GLY A 103 8.45 -11.08 38.97
N ASP A 104 8.98 -10.11 38.21
CA ASP A 104 9.02 -8.71 38.58
C ASP A 104 7.60 -8.11 38.48
N GLU A 105 7.09 -7.55 39.58
CA GLU A 105 5.74 -6.94 39.68
C GLU A 105 5.70 -5.52 39.06
N GLY A 106 6.57 -5.26 38.08
CA GLY A 106 6.59 -4.00 37.35
C GLY A 106 5.30 -3.75 36.58
N GLU A 107 5.11 -2.50 36.17
CA GLU A 107 3.98 -2.11 35.34
C GLU A 107 3.91 -2.96 34.06
N ARG A 108 2.70 -3.44 33.72
CA ARG A 108 2.49 -4.26 32.53
C ARG A 108 2.87 -3.47 31.28
N LEU A 109 3.51 -4.17 30.35
CA LEU A 109 3.92 -3.62 29.06
C LEU A 109 3.03 -4.16 27.95
N ILE A 110 2.71 -3.29 27.01
CA ILE A 110 1.88 -3.56 25.83
C ILE A 110 2.77 -3.43 24.61
N ILE A 111 2.73 -4.41 23.71
CA ILE A 111 3.40 -4.28 22.40
C ILE A 111 2.58 -3.29 21.57
N ARG A 112 3.23 -2.26 21.01
CA ARG A 112 2.55 -1.16 20.33
C ARG A 112 1.60 -1.68 19.22
N PRO A 113 0.30 -1.33 19.28
CA PRO A 113 -0.59 -1.43 18.11
C PRO A 113 -0.44 -0.22 17.18
N THR A 114 0.09 0.88 17.74
CA THR A 114 0.39 2.18 17.15
C THR A 114 1.17 3.02 18.19
N SER A 115 1.83 4.12 17.81
CA SER A 115 2.76 4.84 18.69
C SER A 115 2.30 6.23 19.18
N GLU A 116 1.05 6.64 18.96
CA GLU A 116 0.50 7.98 19.27
C GLU A 116 0.89 8.45 20.68
N VAL A 117 0.68 7.61 21.70
CA VAL A 117 0.98 7.97 23.10
C VAL A 117 2.47 8.13 23.39
N LEU A 118 3.33 7.37 22.70
CA LEU A 118 4.78 7.50 22.83
C LEU A 118 5.25 8.83 22.24
N PHE A 119 4.70 9.20 21.07
CA PHE A 119 4.94 10.50 20.45
C PHE A 119 4.42 11.64 21.34
N CYS A 120 3.20 11.54 21.86
CA CYS A 120 2.63 12.56 22.74
C CYS A 120 3.49 12.78 23.99
N GLN A 121 3.91 11.70 24.67
CA GLN A 121 4.80 11.78 25.83
C GLN A 121 6.16 12.39 25.48
N HIS A 122 6.70 12.10 24.30
CA HIS A 122 7.96 12.66 23.84
C HIS A 122 7.82 14.16 23.53
N TYR A 123 6.79 14.55 22.78
CA TYR A 123 6.53 15.94 22.40
C TYR A 123 6.31 16.86 23.60
N ALA A 124 5.58 16.41 24.61
CA ALA A 124 5.40 17.16 25.87
C ALA A 124 6.73 17.52 26.56
N LYS A 125 7.81 16.75 26.32
CA LYS A 125 9.13 16.98 26.92
C LYS A 125 10.02 17.90 26.08
N ILE A 126 9.89 17.86 24.76
CA ILE A 126 10.82 18.53 23.85
C ILE A 126 10.29 19.84 23.27
N VAL A 127 9.00 20.15 23.48
CA VAL A 127 8.38 21.39 23.03
C VAL A 127 8.07 22.28 24.21
N SER A 128 8.49 23.54 24.09
CA SER A 128 8.19 24.57 25.09
C SER A 128 7.92 25.94 24.46
N SER A 129 8.40 26.19 23.24
CA SER A 129 8.27 27.46 22.52
C SER A 129 7.76 27.25 21.09
N TYR A 130 7.11 28.26 20.51
CA TYR A 130 6.75 28.26 19.09
C TYR A 130 7.96 28.05 18.16
N ARG A 131 9.18 28.33 18.63
CA ARG A 131 10.43 28.12 17.88
C ARG A 131 10.80 26.64 17.75
N ASP A 132 10.22 25.77 18.56
CA ASP A 132 10.43 24.33 18.48
C ASP A 132 9.58 23.69 17.37
N LEU A 133 8.59 24.43 16.85
CA LEU A 133 7.58 23.96 15.90
C LEU A 133 7.87 24.43 14.46
N PRO A 134 7.43 23.67 13.44
CA PRO A 134 6.78 22.36 13.56
C PRO A 134 7.78 21.25 13.93
N LYS A 135 7.30 20.19 14.60
CA LYS A 135 8.03 18.91 14.65
C LYS A 135 7.39 17.95 13.67
N LYS A 136 8.19 17.42 12.75
CA LYS A 136 7.76 16.51 11.70
C LYS A 136 8.53 15.20 11.80
N TYR A 137 8.02 14.24 12.57
CA TYR A 137 8.71 12.98 12.79
C TYR A 137 8.06 11.83 12.04
N ASN A 138 8.90 10.92 11.59
CA ASN A 138 8.51 9.68 10.92
C ASN A 138 9.19 8.49 11.59
N GLN A 139 8.56 7.32 11.62
CA GLN A 139 9.25 6.07 11.94
C GLN A 139 8.83 4.92 11.03
N TRP A 140 9.81 4.04 10.77
CA TRP A 140 9.61 2.76 10.10
C TRP A 140 9.74 1.65 11.12
N CYS A 141 8.70 0.83 11.29
CA CYS A 141 8.70 -0.20 12.32
C CYS A 141 7.67 -1.31 12.08
N SER A 142 7.66 -2.32 12.95
CA SER A 142 6.54 -3.24 13.09
C SER A 142 5.58 -2.82 14.21
N VAL A 143 4.32 -3.23 14.07
CA VAL A 143 3.27 -3.13 15.09
C VAL A 143 2.54 -4.46 15.23
N VAL A 144 1.93 -4.68 16.40
CA VAL A 144 1.16 -5.89 16.69
C VAL A 144 -0.30 -5.53 16.98
N ARG A 145 -1.21 -6.14 16.21
CA ARG A 145 -2.66 -6.08 16.39
C ARG A 145 -3.20 -7.49 16.35
N TRP A 146 -3.95 -7.94 17.34
CA TRP A 146 -4.30 -9.35 17.56
C TRP A 146 -5.49 -9.83 16.70
N GLU A 147 -5.43 -9.50 15.42
CA GLU A 147 -6.47 -9.69 14.40
C GLU A 147 -7.05 -11.12 14.39
N LYS A 148 -8.38 -11.22 14.45
CA LYS A 148 -9.11 -12.51 14.41
C LYS A 148 -8.88 -13.30 13.13
N THR A 149 -8.89 -12.61 11.99
CA THR A 149 -8.72 -13.20 10.65
C THR A 149 -7.53 -12.57 9.95
N THR A 150 -6.63 -13.40 9.45
CA THR A 150 -5.40 -12.93 8.80
C THR A 150 -5.31 -13.36 7.35
N ARG A 151 -4.76 -12.48 6.53
CA ARG A 151 -4.42 -12.72 5.13
C ARG A 151 -3.08 -12.05 4.84
N PRO A 152 -2.11 -12.75 4.22
CA PRO A 152 -0.76 -12.24 3.99
C PRO A 152 -0.77 -10.81 3.44
N PHE A 153 0.05 -9.92 4.01
CA PHE A 153 0.14 -8.49 3.71
C PHE A 153 -1.11 -7.64 4.01
N LEU A 154 -2.32 -8.14 3.75
CA LEU A 154 -3.56 -7.36 3.90
C LEU A 154 -3.97 -7.17 5.34
N ARG A 155 -3.86 -8.21 6.16
CA ARG A 155 -4.23 -8.19 7.58
C ARG A 155 -3.44 -9.27 8.30
N GLY A 156 -2.43 -8.89 9.06
CA GLY A 156 -1.60 -9.79 9.85
C GLY A 156 -1.64 -9.40 11.32
N LYS A 157 -1.16 -10.29 12.19
CA LYS A 157 -1.00 -9.96 13.61
C LYS A 157 0.18 -9.06 13.87
N GLU A 158 1.26 -9.26 13.12
CA GLU A 158 2.36 -8.32 12.99
C GLU A 158 2.44 -7.86 11.55
N PHE A 159 2.68 -6.58 11.34
CA PHE A 159 2.97 -6.04 10.02
C PHE A 159 3.96 -4.89 10.11
N LEU A 160 4.76 -4.75 9.04
CA LEU A 160 5.65 -3.61 8.89
C LEU A 160 4.85 -2.43 8.35
N TRP A 161 5.16 -1.25 8.88
CA TRP A 161 4.52 -0.02 8.47
C TRP A 161 5.42 1.19 8.65
N GLN A 162 4.89 2.30 8.17
CA GLN A 162 5.39 3.62 8.43
C GLN A 162 4.29 4.41 9.14
N GLU A 163 4.68 5.14 10.18
CA GLU A 163 3.81 6.08 10.88
C GLU A 163 4.52 7.42 11.06
N GLY A 164 3.89 8.49 10.60
CA GLY A 164 4.35 9.85 10.72
C GLY A 164 3.50 10.56 11.75
N HIS A 165 4.13 11.32 12.63
CA HIS A 165 3.49 12.08 13.70
C HIS A 165 4.07 13.49 13.68
N THR A 166 3.20 14.49 13.65
CA THR A 166 3.62 15.88 13.54
C THR A 166 2.85 16.77 14.50
N ILE A 167 3.50 17.84 14.97
CA ILE A 167 2.88 18.90 15.78
C ILE A 167 3.19 20.26 15.18
N HIS A 168 2.16 21.12 15.15
CA HIS A 168 2.16 22.41 14.46
C HIS A 168 1.67 23.52 15.37
N GLN A 169 2.04 24.76 15.04
CA GLN A 169 1.60 25.94 15.76
C GLN A 169 0.13 26.27 15.46
N THR A 170 -0.31 26.01 14.22
CA THR A 170 -1.66 26.38 13.76
C THR A 170 -2.43 25.21 13.16
N GLU A 171 -3.76 25.30 13.23
CA GLU A 171 -4.66 24.35 12.56
C GLU A 171 -4.44 24.32 11.05
N LEU A 172 -4.17 25.48 10.43
CA LEU A 172 -3.93 25.57 8.99
C LEU A 172 -2.69 24.78 8.57
N GLU A 173 -1.58 24.90 9.32
CA GLU A 173 -0.36 24.13 9.08
C GLU A 173 -0.62 22.62 9.21
N ALA A 174 -1.33 22.19 10.27
CA ALA A 174 -1.65 20.78 10.49
C ALA A 174 -2.57 20.20 9.41
N ARG A 175 -3.58 20.95 8.95
CA ARG A 175 -4.44 20.52 7.84
C ARG A 175 -3.69 20.46 6.51
N THR A 176 -2.80 21.41 6.27
CA THR A 176 -1.92 21.41 5.09
C THR A 176 -1.03 20.17 5.09
N GLU A 177 -0.37 19.89 6.22
CA GLU A 177 0.44 18.67 6.41
C GLU A 177 -0.37 17.40 6.15
N THR A 178 -1.60 17.33 6.67
CA THR A 178 -2.49 16.17 6.47
C THR A 178 -2.75 15.91 4.97
N LEU A 179 -3.02 16.97 4.20
CA LEU A 179 -3.28 16.87 2.76
C LEU A 179 -2.00 16.65 1.93
N ASP A 180 -0.87 17.22 2.35
CA ASP A 180 0.43 16.99 1.71
C ASP A 180 0.82 15.51 1.80
N MET A 181 0.63 14.87 2.96
CA MET A 181 0.93 13.44 3.13
C MET A 181 -0.03 12.55 2.35
N LEU A 182 -1.32 12.92 2.26
CA LEU A 182 -2.27 12.26 1.37
C LEU A 182 -1.81 12.35 -0.10
N SER A 183 -1.30 13.51 -0.51
CA SER A 183 -0.77 13.73 -1.87
C SER A 183 0.45 12.88 -2.15
N ILE A 184 1.41 12.77 -1.21
CA ILE A 184 2.58 11.89 -1.34
C ILE A 184 2.15 10.42 -1.48
N TYR A 185 1.17 9.97 -0.70
CA TYR A 185 0.62 8.62 -0.82
C TYR A 185 -0.12 8.38 -2.15
N ASN A 186 -0.80 9.39 -2.68
CA ASN A 186 -1.41 9.29 -4.00
C ASN A 186 -0.34 9.20 -5.11
N GLN A 187 0.73 10.00 -5.01
CA GLN A 187 1.87 9.98 -5.93
C GLN A 187 2.61 8.64 -5.89
N LEU A 188 2.79 8.03 -4.71
CA LEU A 188 3.33 6.66 -4.58
C LEU A 188 2.55 5.68 -5.48
N GLY A 189 1.22 5.75 -5.44
CA GLY A 189 0.35 4.94 -6.28
C GLY A 189 0.67 5.10 -7.76
N LYS A 190 0.65 6.35 -8.22
CA LYS A 190 0.89 6.70 -9.63
C LYS A 190 2.31 6.38 -10.11
N ASP A 191 3.31 6.83 -9.36
CA ASP A 191 4.70 6.90 -9.83
C ASP A 191 5.47 5.59 -9.59
N LEU A 192 5.15 4.86 -8.51
CA LEU A 192 5.89 3.66 -8.13
C LEU A 192 5.06 2.37 -8.33
N LEU A 193 3.79 2.40 -7.91
CA LEU A 193 2.96 1.19 -7.84
C LEU A 193 2.08 0.96 -9.08
N ALA A 194 1.99 1.94 -9.98
CA ALA A 194 1.04 1.95 -11.09
C ALA A 194 -0.42 1.71 -10.63
N ILE A 195 -0.80 2.22 -9.45
CA ILE A 195 -2.15 2.11 -8.88
C ILE A 195 -2.81 3.50 -8.87
N PRO A 196 -3.95 3.69 -9.54
CA PRO A 196 -4.74 4.91 -9.47
C PRO A 196 -5.62 4.88 -8.21
N PHE A 197 -5.09 5.42 -7.11
CA PHE A 197 -5.90 5.56 -5.90
C PHE A 197 -7.01 6.58 -6.09
N VAL A 198 -8.18 6.29 -5.51
CA VAL A 198 -9.20 7.29 -5.24
C VAL A 198 -8.92 7.90 -3.88
N THR A 199 -8.95 9.23 -3.78
CA THR A 199 -8.66 9.94 -2.54
C THR A 199 -9.86 10.73 -2.06
N GLY A 200 -9.95 10.95 -0.75
CA GLY A 200 -10.98 11.79 -0.17
C GLY A 200 -11.06 11.65 1.35
N ARG A 201 -11.95 12.44 1.95
CA ARG A 201 -12.20 12.43 3.40
C ARG A 201 -13.08 11.25 3.77
N LYS A 202 -12.81 10.59 4.89
CA LYS A 202 -13.70 9.60 5.51
C LYS A 202 -14.93 10.27 6.12
N THR A 203 -16.02 9.52 6.19
CA THR A 203 -17.20 9.94 6.95
C THR A 203 -16.89 10.00 8.44
N GLU A 204 -17.75 10.66 9.22
CA GLU A 204 -17.63 10.66 10.68
C GLU A 204 -17.67 9.23 11.27
N LYS A 205 -18.33 8.29 10.58
CA LYS A 205 -18.37 6.89 10.98
C LYS A 205 -17.07 6.13 10.70
N GLU A 206 -16.46 6.39 9.54
CA GLU A 206 -15.31 5.62 9.05
C GLU A 206 -13.96 6.32 9.29
N LYS A 207 -13.96 7.50 9.94
CA LYS A 207 -12.72 8.18 10.36
C LYS A 207 -12.05 7.44 11.52
N PHE A 208 -10.76 7.72 11.72
CA PHE A 208 -10.03 7.20 12.88
C PHE A 208 -10.63 7.76 14.18
N ALA A 209 -10.82 6.89 15.17
CA ALA A 209 -11.32 7.31 16.49
C ALA A 209 -10.32 8.29 17.13
N GLY A 210 -10.79 9.48 17.52
CA GLY A 210 -9.92 10.55 18.03
C GLY A 210 -9.42 11.53 16.96
N ALA A 211 -9.68 11.28 15.67
CA ALA A 211 -9.39 12.25 14.62
C ALA A 211 -10.54 13.24 14.42
N VAL A 212 -10.20 14.51 14.16
CA VAL A 212 -11.15 15.50 13.64
C VAL A 212 -11.51 15.14 12.20
N GLU A 213 -10.49 14.85 11.39
CA GLU A 213 -10.66 14.41 10.00
C GLU A 213 -9.72 13.27 9.67
N THR A 214 -10.17 12.37 8.81
CA THR A 214 -9.33 11.32 8.23
C THR A 214 -9.48 11.37 6.73
N TYR A 215 -8.37 11.29 6.02
CA TYR A 215 -8.30 11.13 4.59
C TYR A 215 -7.69 9.77 4.26
N ALA A 216 -8.05 9.21 3.12
CA ALA A 216 -7.57 7.90 2.72
C ALA A 216 -7.21 7.86 1.23
N ILE A 217 -6.29 6.95 0.90
CA ILE A 217 -6.10 6.44 -0.45
C ILE A 217 -6.81 5.07 -0.56
N GLU A 218 -7.67 4.93 -1.57
CA GLU A 218 -8.51 3.76 -1.80
C GLU A 218 -8.15 3.12 -3.14
N ALA A 219 -7.83 1.83 -3.15
CA ALA A 219 -7.63 1.07 -4.37
C ALA A 219 -8.82 0.15 -4.66
N LEU A 220 -9.11 -0.07 -5.93
CA LEU A 220 -10.11 -1.05 -6.38
C LEU A 220 -9.41 -2.31 -6.85
N MET A 221 -9.74 -3.43 -6.23
CA MET A 221 -9.17 -4.73 -6.59
C MET A 221 -9.86 -5.31 -7.83
N HIS A 222 -9.26 -6.36 -8.39
CA HIS A 222 -9.81 -7.04 -9.56
C HIS A 222 -11.25 -7.56 -9.36
N ASP A 223 -11.58 -8.03 -8.15
CA ASP A 223 -12.91 -8.53 -7.78
C ASP A 223 -13.92 -7.42 -7.43
N GLY A 224 -13.58 -6.15 -7.71
CA GLY A 224 -14.47 -5.00 -7.47
C GLY A 224 -14.59 -4.59 -6.01
N LYS A 225 -13.83 -5.20 -5.09
CA LYS A 225 -13.78 -4.75 -3.69
C LYS A 225 -12.74 -3.66 -3.49
N ALA A 226 -13.01 -2.76 -2.56
CA ALA A 226 -12.12 -1.69 -2.19
C ALA A 226 -11.09 -2.12 -1.13
N LEU A 227 -9.91 -1.52 -1.19
CA LEU A 227 -8.85 -1.69 -0.20
C LEU A 227 -8.33 -0.31 0.20
N GLN A 228 -8.45 0.03 1.49
CA GLN A 228 -7.81 1.21 2.03
C GLN A 228 -6.30 0.95 2.10
N SER A 229 -5.53 1.74 1.35
CA SER A 229 -4.09 1.54 1.15
C SER A 229 -3.20 2.45 1.99
N GLY A 230 -3.78 3.43 2.68
CA GLY A 230 -3.09 4.40 3.53
C GLY A 230 -4.05 5.46 4.06
N THR A 231 -3.68 6.12 5.15
CA THR A 231 -4.49 7.18 5.78
C THR A 231 -3.63 8.35 6.24
N SER A 232 -4.26 9.52 6.26
CA SER A 232 -3.72 10.75 6.83
C SER A 232 -4.78 11.42 7.70
N HIS A 233 -4.42 11.78 8.93
CA HIS A 233 -5.35 12.20 9.97
C HIS A 233 -5.00 13.58 10.49
N TYR A 234 -6.00 14.46 10.55
CA TYR A 234 -5.93 15.68 11.33
C TYR A 234 -6.57 15.43 12.71
N PHE A 235 -5.77 15.51 13.77
CA PHE A 235 -6.21 15.22 15.14
C PHE A 235 -6.67 16.45 15.91
N GLY A 236 -6.45 17.66 15.40
CA GLY A 236 -6.70 18.88 16.17
C GLY A 236 -5.80 18.96 17.40
N SER A 237 -6.32 19.50 18.51
CA SER A 237 -5.61 19.65 19.78
C SER A 237 -5.98 18.60 20.82
N GLY A 238 -6.88 17.64 20.53
CA GLY A 238 -7.40 16.70 21.54
C GLY A 238 -6.31 15.91 22.26
N PHE A 239 -5.44 15.24 21.49
CA PHE A 239 -4.28 14.54 22.07
C PHE A 239 -3.32 15.50 22.80
N ALA A 240 -3.13 16.72 22.30
CA ALA A 240 -2.25 17.70 22.93
C ALA A 240 -2.79 18.15 24.30
N GLU A 241 -4.11 18.31 24.41
CA GLU A 241 -4.79 18.61 25.67
C GLU A 241 -4.71 17.43 26.65
N ALA A 242 -4.91 16.20 26.18
CA ALA A 242 -4.86 15.00 27.00
C ALA A 242 -3.44 14.69 27.55
N PHE A 243 -2.41 15.03 26.78
CA PHE A 243 -1.00 14.78 27.12
C PHE A 243 -0.23 16.03 27.57
N ASP A 244 -0.92 17.15 27.77
CA ASP A 244 -0.34 18.42 28.22
C ASP A 244 0.79 18.94 27.31
N ILE A 245 0.64 18.77 26.00
CA ILE A 245 1.61 19.21 24.99
C ILE A 245 1.39 20.70 24.69
N LYS A 246 2.12 21.54 25.42
CA LYS A 246 1.99 23.00 25.37
C LYS A 246 3.22 23.67 24.80
N TYR A 247 3.02 24.87 24.25
CA TYR A 247 4.09 25.78 23.86
C TYR A 247 3.74 27.22 24.19
N GLN A 248 4.75 28.05 24.41
CA GLN A 248 4.61 29.49 24.54
C GLN A 248 4.67 30.14 23.14
N ASP A 249 3.64 30.88 22.76
CA ASP A 249 3.57 31.56 21.47
C ASP A 249 4.33 32.90 21.45
N LYS A 250 4.27 33.63 20.32
CA LYS A 250 4.95 34.92 20.13
C LYS A 250 4.45 36.02 21.07
N ASP A 251 3.23 35.88 21.59
CA ASP A 251 2.58 36.82 22.50
C ASP A 251 2.75 36.40 23.97
N ASN A 252 3.59 35.40 24.23
CA ASN A 252 3.82 34.78 25.54
C ASN A 252 2.60 34.05 26.13
N LEU A 253 1.63 33.67 25.30
CA LEU A 253 0.49 32.87 25.71
C LEU A 253 0.82 31.37 25.59
N VAL A 254 0.39 30.60 26.58
CA VAL A 254 0.54 29.14 26.58
C VAL A 254 -0.63 28.53 25.80
N LYS A 255 -0.32 27.77 24.75
CA LYS A 255 -1.29 27.13 23.85
C LYS A 255 -0.95 25.65 23.66
N HIS A 256 -1.95 24.87 23.26
CA HIS A 256 -1.74 23.49 22.81
C HIS A 256 -1.36 23.45 21.32
N VAL A 257 -0.56 22.46 20.95
CA VAL A 257 -0.20 22.20 19.54
C VAL A 257 -1.34 21.54 18.77
N PHE A 258 -1.27 21.62 17.45
CA PHE A 258 -2.16 20.87 16.54
C PHE A 258 -1.44 19.65 15.99
N GLN A 259 -2.08 18.48 16.03
CA GLN A 259 -1.48 17.20 15.68
C GLN A 259 -1.96 16.64 14.35
N THR A 260 -1.07 15.90 13.69
CA THR A 260 -1.41 15.00 12.57
C THR A 260 -0.74 13.65 12.78
N SER A 261 -1.35 12.60 12.24
CA SER A 261 -0.77 11.26 12.12
C SER A 261 -1.10 10.70 10.75
N TRP A 262 -0.19 9.95 10.14
CA TRP A 262 -0.40 9.40 8.80
C TRP A 262 0.43 8.12 8.63
N GLY A 263 -0.10 7.14 7.90
CA GLY A 263 0.52 5.83 7.82
C GLY A 263 0.12 4.97 6.62
N VAL A 264 1.08 4.15 6.19
CA VAL A 264 0.92 3.07 5.22
C VAL A 264 1.63 1.82 5.72
N SER A 265 1.15 0.66 5.31
CA SER A 265 1.76 -0.62 5.70
C SER A 265 2.11 -1.48 4.50
N THR A 266 2.73 -2.61 4.79
CA THR A 266 2.94 -3.70 3.83
C THR A 266 1.67 -4.19 3.13
N ARG A 267 0.48 -3.76 3.56
CA ARG A 267 -0.78 -3.87 2.80
C ARG A 267 -0.66 -3.35 1.36
N LEU A 268 0.23 -2.38 1.10
CA LEU A 268 0.53 -1.90 -0.25
C LEU A 268 1.08 -3.01 -1.17
N ILE A 269 1.82 -3.99 -0.62
CA ILE A 269 2.29 -5.16 -1.38
C ILE A 269 1.07 -5.98 -1.83
N GLY A 270 0.13 -6.22 -0.92
CA GLY A 270 -1.12 -6.91 -1.24
C GLY A 270 -1.95 -6.16 -2.29
N ALA A 271 -1.96 -4.83 -2.25
CA ALA A 271 -2.60 -4.01 -3.29
C ALA A 271 -1.96 -4.22 -4.67
N VAL A 272 -0.62 -4.18 -4.76
CA VAL A 272 0.12 -4.45 -6.01
C VAL A 272 -0.23 -5.83 -6.57
N ILE A 273 -0.26 -6.85 -5.71
CA ILE A 273 -0.60 -8.22 -6.11
C ILE A 273 -2.02 -8.26 -6.71
N MET A 274 -3.01 -7.75 -5.99
CA MET A 274 -4.42 -7.88 -6.36
C MET A 274 -4.85 -6.98 -7.53
N VAL A 275 -4.16 -5.86 -7.76
CA VAL A 275 -4.42 -4.97 -8.90
C VAL A 275 -3.81 -5.52 -10.18
N HIS A 276 -2.56 -6.01 -10.13
CA HIS A 276 -1.80 -6.30 -11.34
C HIS A 276 -1.66 -7.79 -11.66
N GLY A 277 -1.63 -8.65 -10.63
CA GLY A 277 -1.41 -10.09 -10.79
C GLY A 277 -2.42 -10.76 -11.72
N ASP A 278 -1.98 -11.83 -12.39
CA ASP A 278 -2.83 -12.61 -13.29
C ASP A 278 -2.77 -14.11 -12.96
N ASP A 279 -3.43 -14.92 -13.78
CA ASP A 279 -3.52 -16.38 -13.58
C ASP A 279 -2.22 -17.12 -13.93
N GLU A 280 -1.16 -16.41 -14.31
CA GLU A 280 0.19 -16.95 -14.54
C GLU A 280 1.20 -16.45 -13.49
N GLY A 281 0.77 -15.61 -12.53
CA GLY A 281 1.56 -15.19 -11.38
C GLY A 281 1.59 -13.68 -11.17
N LEU A 282 2.66 -13.20 -10.54
CA LEU A 282 2.85 -11.76 -10.32
C LEU A 282 2.97 -10.99 -11.62
N VAL A 283 2.53 -9.74 -11.58
CA VAL A 283 2.85 -8.71 -12.57
C VAL A 283 3.30 -7.50 -11.77
N LEU A 284 4.61 -7.26 -11.68
CA LEU A 284 5.14 -6.17 -10.87
C LEU A 284 5.31 -4.90 -11.71
N PRO A 285 4.85 -3.73 -11.24
CA PRO A 285 5.25 -2.44 -11.78
C PRO A 285 6.79 -2.34 -11.79
N PRO A 286 7.41 -1.93 -12.91
CA PRO A 286 8.85 -2.01 -13.03
C PRO A 286 9.61 -1.16 -12.02
N PHE A 287 9.03 -0.08 -11.49
CA PHE A 287 9.72 0.75 -10.52
C PHE A 287 9.73 0.18 -9.10
N VAL A 288 8.75 -0.66 -8.73
CA VAL A 288 8.72 -1.38 -7.43
C VAL A 288 9.34 -2.79 -7.48
N ALA A 289 9.46 -3.39 -8.67
CA ALA A 289 9.93 -4.77 -8.84
C ALA A 289 11.36 -5.00 -8.29
N PRO A 290 11.64 -6.01 -7.45
CA PRO A 290 12.99 -6.27 -6.93
C PRO A 290 14.03 -6.57 -8.01
N THR A 291 13.61 -7.28 -9.06
CA THR A 291 14.36 -7.48 -10.30
C THR A 291 13.52 -6.91 -11.43
N GLN A 292 14.06 -5.94 -12.17
CA GLN A 292 13.42 -5.33 -13.33
C GLN A 292 13.65 -6.15 -14.59
N ILE A 293 14.88 -6.65 -14.73
CA ILE A 293 15.36 -7.29 -15.95
C ILE A 293 16.02 -8.61 -15.57
N VAL A 294 15.59 -9.70 -16.19
CA VAL A 294 16.30 -10.98 -16.14
C VAL A 294 16.90 -11.32 -17.50
N ILE A 295 18.18 -11.64 -17.53
CA ILE A 295 18.91 -12.08 -18.71
C ILE A 295 19.05 -13.61 -18.64
N ILE A 296 18.62 -14.28 -19.71
CA ILE A 296 18.62 -15.73 -19.82
C ILE A 296 19.46 -16.16 -21.03
N PRO A 297 20.70 -16.64 -20.82
CA PRO A 297 21.49 -17.26 -21.87
C PRO A 297 20.85 -18.58 -22.32
N ILE A 298 20.61 -18.69 -23.62
CA ILE A 298 20.12 -19.90 -24.28
C ILE A 298 21.33 -20.64 -24.85
N GLN A 299 21.53 -21.90 -24.43
CA GLN A 299 22.76 -22.65 -24.70
C GLN A 299 23.98 -22.01 -24.02
N SER A 300 23.92 -21.81 -22.70
CA SER A 300 24.97 -21.19 -21.87
C SER A 300 26.33 -21.90 -21.91
N GLN A 301 26.41 -23.15 -22.39
CA GLN A 301 27.67 -23.82 -22.64
C GLN A 301 28.50 -23.18 -23.77
N LYS A 302 27.89 -22.32 -24.60
CA LYS A 302 28.58 -21.59 -25.67
C LYS A 302 29.25 -20.33 -25.12
N PRO A 303 30.60 -20.22 -25.19
CA PRO A 303 31.33 -19.09 -24.61
C PRO A 303 30.87 -17.73 -25.12
N GLU A 304 30.53 -17.62 -26.41
CA GLU A 304 30.08 -16.38 -27.02
C GLU A 304 28.74 -15.87 -26.45
N VAL A 305 27.82 -16.79 -26.09
CA VAL A 305 26.53 -16.45 -25.48
C VAL A 305 26.74 -15.94 -24.06
N MET A 306 27.58 -16.62 -23.28
CA MET A 306 27.87 -16.21 -21.90
C MET A 306 28.64 -14.91 -21.81
N ALA A 307 29.59 -14.69 -22.72
CA ALA A 307 30.32 -13.42 -22.82
C ALA A 307 29.36 -12.28 -23.11
N ALA A 308 28.50 -12.41 -24.13
CA ALA A 308 27.51 -11.39 -24.48
C ALA A 308 26.48 -11.14 -23.36
N SER A 309 26.06 -12.18 -22.65
CA SER A 309 25.11 -12.07 -21.54
C SER A 309 25.72 -11.35 -20.34
N THR A 310 26.98 -11.67 -20.01
CA THR A 310 27.73 -11.03 -18.92
C THR A 310 28.02 -9.57 -19.23
N GLU A 311 28.40 -9.26 -20.47
CA GLU A 311 28.61 -7.90 -20.93
C GLU A 311 27.33 -7.06 -20.76
N LEU A 312 26.20 -7.53 -21.30
CA LEU A 312 24.93 -6.82 -21.20
C LEU A 312 24.46 -6.67 -19.74
N TYR A 313 24.63 -7.71 -18.93
CA TYR A 313 24.33 -7.67 -17.49
C TYR A 313 25.09 -6.52 -16.81
N ASN A 314 26.40 -6.43 -17.04
CA ASN A 314 27.25 -5.40 -16.45
C ASN A 314 26.85 -4.00 -16.93
N SER A 315 26.59 -3.83 -18.24
CA SER A 315 26.18 -2.53 -18.80
C SER A 315 24.85 -2.04 -18.22
N LEU A 316 23.83 -2.90 -18.14
CA LEU A 316 22.54 -2.54 -17.56
C LEU A 316 22.65 -2.27 -16.05
N LYS A 317 23.43 -3.08 -15.32
CA LYS A 317 23.66 -2.85 -13.89
C LYS A 317 24.40 -1.53 -13.63
N GLN A 318 25.41 -1.20 -14.44
CA GLN A 318 26.14 0.06 -14.34
C GLN A 318 25.25 1.27 -14.63
N ALA A 319 24.26 1.13 -15.50
CA ALA A 319 23.24 2.15 -15.76
C ALA A 319 22.17 2.28 -14.64
N GLY A 320 22.26 1.49 -13.57
CA GLY A 320 21.39 1.60 -12.39
C GLY A 320 20.15 0.70 -12.40
N PHE A 321 20.01 -0.18 -13.40
CA PHE A 321 18.90 -1.14 -13.43
C PHE A 321 19.09 -2.27 -12.42
N ARG A 322 17.97 -2.80 -11.90
CA ARG A 322 17.96 -4.01 -11.07
C ARG A 322 17.92 -5.25 -11.95
N VAL A 323 19.10 -5.76 -12.30
CA VAL A 323 19.28 -6.85 -13.27
C VAL A 323 19.69 -8.14 -12.59
N LYS A 324 19.17 -9.27 -13.09
CA LYS A 324 19.63 -10.62 -12.76
C LYS A 324 20.11 -11.34 -14.03
N LEU A 325 21.25 -12.01 -13.95
CA LEU A 325 21.67 -13.00 -14.95
C LEU A 325 21.35 -14.39 -14.40
N ASP A 326 20.57 -15.19 -15.14
CA ASP A 326 20.29 -16.59 -14.78
C ASP A 326 21.09 -17.56 -15.65
N ASP A 327 22.30 -17.86 -15.21
CA ASP A 327 23.21 -18.83 -15.82
C ASP A 327 23.06 -20.26 -15.24
N SER A 328 22.01 -20.52 -14.46
CA SER A 328 21.80 -21.83 -13.84
C SER A 328 21.59 -22.94 -14.88
N ASN A 329 21.86 -24.19 -14.48
CA ASN A 329 21.69 -25.37 -15.35
C ASN A 329 20.22 -25.79 -15.58
N ARG A 330 19.25 -24.94 -15.24
CA ARG A 330 17.83 -25.21 -15.47
C ARG A 330 17.47 -24.96 -16.95
N THR A 331 16.43 -25.65 -17.44
CA THR A 331 16.01 -25.49 -18.83
C THR A 331 15.46 -24.07 -19.07
N PRO A 332 15.57 -23.51 -20.29
CA PRO A 332 15.01 -22.19 -20.59
C PRO A 332 13.52 -22.06 -20.26
N GLY A 333 12.72 -23.08 -20.61
CA GLY A 333 11.29 -23.09 -20.30
C GLY A 333 10.99 -23.03 -18.79
N TRP A 334 11.79 -23.73 -17.97
CA TRP A 334 11.66 -23.62 -16.51
C TRP A 334 11.97 -22.19 -16.03
N LYS A 335 13.07 -21.59 -16.54
CA LYS A 335 13.45 -20.23 -16.16
C LYS A 335 12.38 -19.22 -16.59
N PHE A 336 11.79 -19.38 -17.77
CA PHE A 336 10.73 -18.50 -18.27
C PHE A 336 9.53 -18.52 -17.31
N ALA A 337 9.06 -19.71 -16.94
CA ALA A 337 7.94 -19.87 -16.01
C ALA A 337 8.26 -19.30 -14.61
N GLU A 338 9.47 -19.52 -14.10
CA GLU A 338 9.91 -18.97 -12.80
C GLU A 338 9.84 -17.44 -12.77
N TYR A 339 10.39 -16.77 -13.79
CA TYR A 339 10.45 -15.32 -13.82
C TYR A 339 9.11 -14.68 -14.21
N GLU A 340 8.26 -15.40 -14.94
CA GLU A 340 6.87 -15.01 -15.16
C GLU A 340 6.04 -15.12 -13.88
N MET A 341 6.19 -16.22 -13.11
CA MET A 341 5.55 -16.42 -11.81
C MET A 341 5.95 -15.32 -10.81
N LYS A 342 7.25 -14.99 -10.77
CA LYS A 342 7.79 -13.90 -9.94
C LYS A 342 7.47 -12.51 -10.49
N GLY A 343 6.91 -12.40 -11.69
CA GLY A 343 6.49 -11.13 -12.25
C GLY A 343 7.65 -10.19 -12.60
N VAL A 344 8.80 -10.75 -12.99
CA VAL A 344 9.93 -9.94 -13.46
C VAL A 344 9.49 -9.17 -14.70
N PRO A 345 9.56 -7.83 -14.71
CA PRO A 345 8.98 -7.00 -15.76
C PRO A 345 9.53 -7.28 -17.17
N VAL A 346 10.85 -7.44 -17.31
CA VAL A 346 11.52 -7.69 -18.59
C VAL A 346 12.36 -8.96 -18.53
N ARG A 347 12.20 -9.82 -19.54
CA ARG A 347 13.09 -10.95 -19.81
C ARG A 347 13.85 -10.72 -21.12
N ILE A 348 15.17 -10.86 -21.08
CA ILE A 348 16.04 -10.81 -22.26
C ILE A 348 16.60 -12.21 -22.51
N GLU A 349 16.34 -12.75 -23.68
CA GLU A 349 16.81 -14.06 -24.13
C GLU A 349 17.98 -13.86 -25.11
N ILE A 350 19.12 -14.48 -24.81
CA ILE A 350 20.33 -14.38 -25.64
C ILE A 350 20.70 -15.78 -26.12
N GLY A 351 20.43 -16.06 -27.39
CA GLY A 351 20.79 -17.33 -28.03
C GLY A 351 21.82 -17.16 -29.14
N PRO A 352 22.48 -18.25 -29.57
CA PRO A 352 23.52 -18.19 -30.59
C PRO A 352 23.00 -17.69 -31.95
N ARG A 353 21.75 -18.00 -32.30
CA ARG A 353 21.13 -17.53 -33.55
C ARG A 353 20.90 -16.02 -33.52
N ASP A 354 20.34 -15.51 -32.43
CA ASP A 354 20.02 -14.09 -32.30
C ASP A 354 21.32 -13.27 -32.20
N LEU A 355 22.31 -13.79 -31.48
CA LEU A 355 23.63 -13.18 -31.38
C LEU A 355 24.35 -13.11 -32.74
N ALA A 356 24.26 -14.15 -33.58
CA ALA A 356 24.81 -14.12 -34.93
C ALA A 356 24.16 -13.06 -35.84
N ASN A 357 22.91 -12.69 -35.55
CA ASN A 357 22.18 -11.62 -36.24
C ASN A 357 22.31 -10.25 -35.55
N GLY A 358 23.13 -10.13 -34.50
CA GLY A 358 23.32 -8.88 -33.76
C GLY A 358 22.12 -8.43 -32.92
N VAL A 359 21.16 -9.32 -32.64
CA VAL A 359 19.92 -9.01 -31.91
C VAL A 359 19.78 -9.85 -30.65
N VAL A 360 18.86 -9.45 -29.78
CA VAL A 360 18.36 -10.22 -28.63
C VAL A 360 16.84 -10.23 -28.65
N THR A 361 16.24 -11.22 -27.99
CA THR A 361 14.78 -11.26 -27.83
C THR A 361 14.40 -10.67 -26.47
N ILE A 362 13.54 -9.65 -26.46
CA ILE A 362 12.96 -9.05 -25.25
C ILE A 362 11.51 -9.48 -25.12
N THR A 363 11.11 -9.94 -23.93
CA THR A 363 9.72 -10.22 -23.56
C THR A 363 9.30 -9.36 -22.37
N THR A 364 8.14 -8.69 -22.45
CA THR A 364 7.56 -7.89 -21.36
C THR A 364 6.45 -8.64 -20.63
N ARG A 365 6.43 -8.60 -19.30
CA ARG A 365 5.55 -9.44 -18.47
C ARG A 365 4.07 -9.05 -18.51
N HIS A 366 3.77 -7.75 -18.58
CA HIS A 366 2.39 -7.25 -18.45
C HIS A 366 1.48 -7.65 -19.62
N ASN A 367 2.05 -7.81 -20.82
CA ASN A 367 1.32 -8.13 -22.05
C ASN A 367 1.89 -9.34 -22.82
N ARG A 368 3.01 -9.92 -22.35
CA ARG A 368 3.73 -11.04 -23.00
C ARG A 368 4.23 -10.72 -24.42
N ALA A 369 4.33 -9.45 -24.80
CA ALA A 369 4.84 -9.04 -26.10
C ALA A 369 6.30 -9.43 -26.25
N LYS A 370 6.67 -9.90 -27.46
CA LYS A 370 8.04 -10.26 -27.81
C LYS A 370 8.55 -9.35 -28.92
N ALA A 371 9.75 -8.83 -28.76
CA ALA A 371 10.42 -8.01 -29.76
C ALA A 371 11.87 -8.46 -29.95
N LEU A 372 12.33 -8.46 -31.20
CA LEU A 372 13.75 -8.54 -31.52
C LEU A 372 14.33 -7.13 -31.45
N VAL A 373 15.35 -6.95 -30.63
CA VAL A 373 16.02 -5.66 -30.42
C VAL A 373 17.49 -5.82 -30.72
N SER A 374 18.04 -4.89 -31.48
CA SER A 374 19.49 -4.79 -31.72
C SER A 374 20.24 -4.79 -30.39
N LYS A 375 21.27 -5.65 -30.24
CA LYS A 375 22.01 -5.79 -28.98
C LYS A 375 22.57 -4.46 -28.48
N ILE A 376 23.03 -3.61 -29.41
CA ILE A 376 23.63 -2.30 -29.10
C ILE A 376 22.60 -1.28 -28.61
N ASP A 377 21.32 -1.46 -28.95
CA ASP A 377 20.23 -0.53 -28.60
C ASP A 377 19.49 -0.93 -27.32
N VAL A 378 19.79 -2.10 -26.74
CA VAL A 378 19.11 -2.59 -25.52
C VAL A 378 19.27 -1.59 -24.37
N LEU A 379 20.49 -1.09 -24.15
CA LEU A 379 20.78 -0.19 -23.04
C LEU A 379 20.02 1.14 -23.17
N THR A 380 19.99 1.70 -24.39
CA THR A 380 19.37 3.00 -24.67
C THR A 380 17.84 2.93 -24.73
N SER A 381 17.28 1.78 -25.16
CA SER A 381 15.83 1.56 -25.23
C SER A 381 15.20 1.17 -23.88
N MET A 382 15.97 0.57 -22.96
CA MET A 382 15.44 0.02 -21.70
C MET A 382 14.64 1.02 -20.84
N PRO A 383 15.05 2.29 -20.65
CA PRO A 383 14.23 3.27 -19.92
C PRO A 383 12.82 3.41 -20.51
N SER A 384 12.71 3.50 -21.84
CA SER A 384 11.41 3.63 -22.53
C SER A 384 10.56 2.36 -22.40
N ILE A 385 11.18 1.18 -22.44
CA ILE A 385 10.48 -0.10 -22.29
C ILE A 385 9.87 -0.20 -20.90
N LEU A 386 10.63 0.14 -19.85
CA LEU A 386 10.12 0.12 -18.47
C LEU A 386 9.05 1.19 -18.24
N GLN A 387 9.23 2.40 -18.78
CA GLN A 387 8.25 3.47 -18.66
C GLN A 387 6.92 3.11 -19.35
N ASN A 388 6.97 2.65 -20.60
CA ASN A 388 5.77 2.26 -21.35
C ASN A 388 5.01 1.13 -20.65
N MET A 389 5.73 0.15 -20.08
CA MET A 389 5.10 -0.92 -19.31
C MET A 389 4.46 -0.42 -18.02
N HIS A 390 5.09 0.54 -17.32
CA HIS A 390 4.49 1.18 -16.14
C HIS A 390 3.21 1.94 -16.51
N ASP A 391 3.26 2.71 -17.60
CA ASP A 391 2.13 3.50 -18.09
C ASP A 391 0.99 2.58 -18.55
N ASP A 392 1.29 1.47 -19.24
CA ASP A 392 0.30 0.47 -19.63
C ASP A 392 -0.41 -0.15 -18.42
N LEU A 393 0.36 -0.49 -17.36
CA LEU A 393 -0.19 -1.02 -16.11
C LEU A 393 -1.09 0.02 -15.42
N TYR A 394 -0.63 1.27 -15.33
CA TYR A 394 -1.40 2.35 -14.72
C TYR A 394 -2.68 2.62 -15.51
N GLN A 395 -2.62 2.71 -16.83
CA GLN A 395 -3.79 2.94 -17.69
C GLN A 395 -4.78 1.78 -17.62
N LYS A 396 -4.31 0.53 -17.59
CA LYS A 396 -5.17 -0.63 -17.40
C LYS A 396 -5.90 -0.57 -16.05
N ALA A 397 -5.19 -0.26 -14.97
CA ALA A 397 -5.79 -0.12 -13.65
C ALA A 397 -6.75 1.09 -13.57
N LEU A 398 -6.44 2.19 -14.26
CA LEU A 398 -7.28 3.39 -14.30
C LEU A 398 -8.59 3.11 -15.04
N ASN A 399 -8.50 2.46 -16.19
CA ASN A 399 -9.67 2.01 -16.95
C ASN A 399 -10.54 1.05 -16.12
N HIS A 400 -9.92 0.16 -15.33
CA HIS A 400 -10.65 -0.70 -14.39
C HIS A 400 -11.43 0.10 -13.35
N VAL A 401 -10.79 1.07 -12.68
CA VAL A 401 -11.46 1.95 -11.72
C VAL A 401 -12.61 2.74 -12.37
N GLN A 402 -12.36 3.34 -13.54
CA GLN A 402 -13.35 4.16 -14.24
C GLN A 402 -14.56 3.34 -14.72
N SER A 403 -14.32 2.17 -15.32
CA SER A 403 -15.40 1.28 -15.80
C SER A 403 -16.17 0.59 -14.67
N ASN A 404 -15.58 0.50 -13.47
CA ASN A 404 -16.20 -0.05 -12.28
C ASN A 404 -16.56 1.02 -11.23
N THR A 405 -16.78 2.26 -11.66
CA THR A 405 -17.35 3.32 -10.81
C THR A 405 -18.71 3.71 -11.35
N PHE A 406 -19.74 3.47 -10.55
CA PHE A 406 -21.14 3.67 -10.91
C PHE A 406 -21.76 4.79 -10.09
N THR A 407 -22.91 5.29 -10.54
CA THR A 407 -23.72 6.27 -9.79
C THR A 407 -25.10 5.69 -9.56
N ALA A 408 -25.56 5.72 -8.32
CA ALA A 408 -26.90 5.26 -7.94
C ALA A 408 -27.76 6.45 -7.47
N THR A 409 -28.93 6.60 -8.09
CA THR A 409 -29.95 7.60 -7.72
C THR A 409 -31.08 7.01 -6.89
N THR A 410 -31.16 5.68 -6.77
CA THR A 410 -32.12 4.93 -5.96
C THR A 410 -31.41 3.87 -5.14
N TYR A 411 -31.98 3.47 -4.00
CA TYR A 411 -31.35 2.45 -3.16
C TYR A 411 -31.45 1.04 -3.77
N ASP A 412 -32.47 0.76 -4.58
CA ASP A 412 -32.54 -0.51 -5.33
C ASP A 412 -31.44 -0.62 -6.38
N ALA A 413 -31.17 0.45 -7.15
CA ALA A 413 -30.05 0.46 -8.09
C ALA A 413 -28.69 0.31 -7.38
N PHE A 414 -28.55 0.87 -6.17
CA PHE A 414 -27.38 0.67 -5.32
C PHE A 414 -27.21 -0.81 -4.94
N LYS A 415 -28.26 -1.45 -4.43
CA LYS A 415 -28.25 -2.88 -4.04
C LYS A 415 -27.95 -3.80 -5.22
N ASP A 416 -28.51 -3.52 -6.40
CA ASP A 416 -28.26 -4.33 -7.59
C ASP A 416 -26.81 -4.21 -8.07
N GLN A 417 -26.22 -3.02 -7.98
CA GLN A 417 -24.86 -2.78 -8.44
C GLN A 417 -23.81 -3.28 -7.44
N ILE A 418 -24.05 -3.15 -6.13
CA ILE A 418 -23.05 -3.52 -5.12
C ILE A 418 -22.77 -5.02 -5.07
N GLU A 419 -23.74 -5.84 -5.48
CA GLU A 419 -23.55 -7.29 -5.66
C GLU A 419 -22.59 -7.62 -6.80
N LYS A 420 -22.53 -6.76 -7.85
CA LYS A 420 -21.61 -6.91 -8.98
C LYS A 420 -20.21 -6.37 -8.68
N GLY A 421 -20.04 -5.66 -7.56
CA GLY A 421 -18.80 -5.01 -7.17
C GLY A 421 -18.59 -3.65 -7.84
N GLY A 422 -17.42 -3.07 -7.55
CA GLY A 422 -17.05 -1.73 -7.96
C GLY A 422 -17.36 -0.67 -6.90
N TYR A 423 -17.04 0.56 -7.26
CA TYR A 423 -17.42 1.73 -6.49
C TYR A 423 -18.80 2.24 -6.90
N ILE A 424 -19.57 2.74 -5.94
CA ILE A 424 -20.89 3.32 -6.18
C ILE A 424 -20.98 4.68 -5.52
N LYS A 425 -21.15 5.72 -6.33
CA LYS A 425 -21.45 7.09 -5.90
C LYS A 425 -22.92 7.18 -5.52
N MET A 426 -23.20 7.64 -4.31
CA MET A 426 -24.57 7.91 -3.84
C MET A 426 -24.59 9.07 -2.85
N SER A 427 -25.57 9.95 -2.97
CA SER A 427 -25.77 11.02 -1.98
C SER A 427 -26.55 10.52 -0.78
N ILE A 428 -26.10 10.86 0.42
CA ILE A 428 -26.73 10.41 1.67
C ILE A 428 -26.99 11.57 2.64
N SER A 429 -27.89 11.36 3.61
CA SER A 429 -28.20 12.35 4.64
C SER A 429 -27.18 12.39 5.79
N GLY A 430 -26.55 11.25 6.10
CA GLY A 430 -25.55 11.11 7.17
C GLY A 430 -25.39 9.67 7.66
N GLU A 431 -24.83 9.50 8.87
CA GLU A 431 -24.44 8.19 9.43
C GLU A 431 -25.59 7.15 9.45
N ALA A 432 -26.84 7.58 9.67
CA ALA A 432 -27.99 6.67 9.67
C ALA A 432 -28.11 5.88 8.36
N ALA A 433 -27.85 6.52 7.22
CA ALA A 433 -27.84 5.85 5.92
C ALA A 433 -26.69 4.85 5.81
N GLU A 434 -25.50 5.19 6.31
CA GLU A 434 -24.33 4.28 6.29
C GLU A 434 -24.58 3.01 7.10
N LEU A 435 -25.24 3.14 8.26
CA LEU A 435 -25.58 2.00 9.10
C LEU A 435 -26.58 1.05 8.43
N ILE A 436 -27.60 1.59 7.75
CA ILE A 436 -28.57 0.81 6.97
C ILE A 436 -27.84 0.09 5.83
N ILE A 437 -27.04 0.81 5.03
CA ILE A 437 -26.27 0.23 3.92
C ILE A 437 -25.38 -0.93 4.39
N LYS A 438 -24.68 -0.75 5.52
CA LYS A 438 -23.81 -1.77 6.08
C LYS A 438 -24.59 -3.00 6.54
N ALA A 439 -25.74 -2.80 7.18
CA ALA A 439 -26.59 -3.89 7.65
C ALA A 439 -27.18 -4.69 6.47
N ASP A 440 -27.63 -4.01 5.42
CA ASP A 440 -28.36 -4.63 4.31
C ASP A 440 -27.44 -5.35 3.33
N VAL A 441 -26.30 -4.75 2.96
CA VAL A 441 -25.45 -5.24 1.85
C VAL A 441 -23.95 -5.31 2.17
N GLN A 442 -23.57 -5.05 3.42
CA GLN A 442 -22.18 -5.12 3.90
C GLN A 442 -21.19 -4.17 3.18
N ALA A 443 -21.71 -3.16 2.47
CA ALA A 443 -20.90 -2.11 1.91
C ALA A 443 -20.63 -1.02 2.96
N THR A 444 -19.47 -0.37 2.86
CA THR A 444 -19.12 0.75 3.72
C THR A 444 -18.73 1.97 2.90
N ALA A 445 -18.85 3.15 3.52
CA ALA A 445 -18.36 4.38 2.92
C ALA A 445 -16.83 4.29 2.76
N ARG A 446 -16.34 4.62 1.56
CA ARG A 446 -14.91 4.66 1.27
C ARG A 446 -14.37 6.06 1.47
N VAL A 447 -14.89 7.03 0.72
CA VAL A 447 -14.56 8.44 0.85
C VAL A 447 -15.73 9.33 0.44
N ILE A 448 -15.82 10.51 1.03
CA ILE A 448 -16.65 11.62 0.59
C ILE A 448 -15.99 12.22 -0.66
N LEU A 449 -16.79 12.44 -1.70
CA LEU A 449 -16.34 13.07 -2.93
C LEU A 449 -16.62 14.56 -2.90
N ASP A 450 -15.66 15.36 -3.38
CA ASP A 450 -15.85 16.78 -3.65
C ASP A 450 -16.59 16.95 -5.00
N GLU A 451 -17.83 16.47 -5.02
CA GLU A 451 -18.72 16.49 -6.19
C GLU A 451 -20.12 16.98 -5.77
N PRO A 452 -20.91 17.58 -6.69
CA PRO A 452 -22.30 17.92 -6.42
C PRO A 452 -23.13 16.72 -5.96
N LEU A 453 -24.25 17.01 -5.28
CA LEU A 453 -25.21 15.98 -4.91
C LEU A 453 -25.79 15.31 -6.16
N VAL A 454 -25.78 13.98 -6.19
CA VAL A 454 -26.44 13.13 -7.19
C VAL A 454 -27.95 13.22 -7.05
N THR A 455 -28.45 13.35 -5.81
CA THR A 455 -29.87 13.46 -5.48
C THR A 455 -30.08 14.46 -4.33
N GLU A 456 -31.21 15.17 -4.32
CA GLU A 456 -31.55 16.11 -3.25
C GLU A 456 -31.97 15.40 -1.95
N LEU A 457 -32.61 14.24 -2.08
CA LEU A 457 -33.02 13.38 -0.97
C LEU A 457 -32.17 12.10 -0.97
N CYS A 458 -31.74 11.68 0.22
CA CYS A 458 -31.03 10.44 0.44
C CYS A 458 -31.90 9.26 -0.01
N PRO A 459 -31.42 8.43 -0.97
CA PRO A 459 -32.20 7.29 -1.44
C PRO A 459 -32.48 6.22 -0.38
N VAL A 460 -31.74 6.25 0.73
CA VAL A 460 -31.82 5.27 1.83
C VAL A 460 -32.81 5.72 2.91
N THR A 461 -32.76 6.98 3.32
CA THR A 461 -33.54 7.50 4.47
C THR A 461 -34.73 8.38 4.05
N GLY A 462 -34.72 8.90 2.82
CA GLY A 462 -35.69 9.91 2.34
C GLY A 462 -35.46 11.33 2.89
N GLU A 463 -34.47 11.52 3.76
CA GLU A 463 -34.10 12.83 4.30
C GLU A 463 -33.25 13.65 3.30
N LYS A 464 -33.04 14.94 3.57
CA LYS A 464 -32.19 15.79 2.72
C LYS A 464 -30.75 15.25 2.66
N ALA A 465 -30.24 15.04 1.44
CA ALA A 465 -28.86 14.63 1.24
C ALA A 465 -27.89 15.80 1.53
N THR A 466 -26.74 15.48 2.13
CA THR A 466 -25.74 16.45 2.59
C THR A 466 -24.39 16.25 1.92
N GLN A 467 -24.11 15.04 1.44
CA GLN A 467 -22.81 14.67 0.87
C GLN A 467 -22.97 13.55 -0.17
N THR A 468 -22.10 13.54 -1.17
CA THR A 468 -21.94 12.42 -2.11
C THR A 468 -20.78 11.54 -1.65
N ILE A 469 -21.04 10.25 -1.50
CA ILE A 469 -20.07 9.28 -0.98
C ILE A 469 -19.83 8.20 -2.01
N LEU A 470 -18.59 7.75 -2.08
CA LEU A 470 -18.19 6.54 -2.78
C LEU A 470 -18.28 5.35 -1.83
N PHE A 471 -19.16 4.39 -2.13
CA PHE A 471 -19.31 3.14 -1.38
C PHE A 471 -18.68 1.96 -2.13
N ALA A 472 -18.27 0.93 -1.39
CA ALA A 472 -17.91 -0.37 -1.92
C ALA A 472 -17.96 -1.43 -0.82
N ARG A 473 -17.99 -2.71 -1.21
CA ARG A 473 -17.58 -3.81 -0.31
C ARG A 473 -16.06 -3.76 -0.18
N ALA A 474 -15.55 -3.96 1.03
CA ALA A 474 -14.13 -3.79 1.33
C ALA A 474 -13.49 -5.04 1.93
N TYR A 475 -12.16 -5.10 1.85
CA TYR A 475 -11.32 -6.18 2.40
C TYR A 475 -11.03 -6.06 3.90
#